data_AF-A0A933SIZ9-F1
#
_entry.id   AF-A0A933SIZ9-F1
#
_cell.length_a   1.000
_cell.length_b   1.000
_cell.length_c   1.000
_cell.angle_alpha   90.00
_cell.angle_beta   90.00
_cell.angle_gamma   90.00
#
_symmetry.space_group_name_H-M   'P 1'
#
loop_
_entity.id
_entity.type
_entity.pdbx_description
1 polymer ?
#
loop_
_entity_poly.entity_id
_entity_poly.type
_entity_poly.pdbx_seq_one_letter_code
_entity_poly.pdbx_strand_id
1 'polypeptide(L)' 'MDGTKNKGGHLKGADVQARIKELMQKTLQEALQGELDEFLAHDRNERSPNGNTRNGYSPKTVSTSSG' A
#
# COMPACT_ATOMS: atom_id res chain seq x y z
N MET A 1 -21.98 40.26 7.80
CA MET A 1 -21.03 39.68 6.83
C MET A 1 -20.44 38.45 7.50
N ASP A 2 -20.91 37.27 7.07
CA ASP A 2 -20.58 35.97 7.67
C ASP A 2 -19.14 35.59 7.30
N GLY A 3 -18.28 35.53 8.32
CA GLY A 3 -16.87 35.18 8.18
C GLY A 3 -16.74 33.66 8.02
N THR A 4 -16.46 33.24 6.80
CA THR A 4 -16.13 31.85 6.44
C THR A 4 -15.03 31.30 7.34
N LYS A 5 -15.39 30.44 8.30
CA LYS A 5 -14.42 29.66 9.09
C LYS A 5 -13.73 28.66 8.16
N ASN A 6 -12.51 28.98 7.75
CA ASN A 6 -11.60 28.01 7.17
C ASN A 6 -11.28 26.95 8.25
N LYS A 7 -11.93 25.79 8.19
CA LYS A 7 -11.60 24.64 9.04
C LYS A 7 -10.34 23.97 8.51
N GLY A 8 -9.18 24.60 8.74
CA GLY A 8 -7.90 23.93 8.59
C GLY A 8 -7.84 22.76 9.57
N GLY A 9 -8.09 21.54 9.10
CA GLY A 9 -8.02 20.34 9.91
C GLY A 9 -6.59 20.12 10.39
N HIS A 10 -6.34 20.36 11.69
CA HIS A 10 -5.05 20.07 12.30
C HIS A 10 -4.99 18.54 12.50
N LEU A 11 -4.16 17.87 11.69
CA LEU A 11 -3.86 16.45 11.89
C LEU A 11 -3.17 16.31 13.24
N LYS A 12 -3.72 15.49 14.14
CA LYS A 12 -3.06 15.20 15.41
C LYS A 12 -1.84 14.32 15.13
N GLY A 13 -0.85 14.32 16.03
CA GLY A 13 0.36 13.50 15.87
C GLY A 13 0.05 12.01 15.64
N ALA A 14 -1.01 11.49 16.27
CA ALA A 14 -1.50 10.13 16.05
C ALA A 14 -2.01 9.90 14.62
N ASP A 15 -2.69 10.88 14.02
CA ASP A 15 -3.20 10.79 12.64
C ASP A 15 -2.04 10.74 11.65
N VAL A 16 -0.99 11.52 11.88
CA VAL A 16 0.22 11.52 11.04
C VAL A 16 0.91 10.16 11.09
N GLN A 17 1.09 9.58 12.28
CA GLN A 17 1.71 8.26 12.42
C GLN A 17 0.88 7.16 11.73
N ALA A 18 -0.45 7.21 11.84
CA ALA A 18 -1.34 6.29 11.13
C ALA A 18 -1.18 6.41 9.61
N ARG A 19 -1.05 7.62 9.08
CA ARG A 19 -0.82 7.85 7.64
C ARG A 19 0.53 7.33 7.16
N ILE A 20 1.59 7.48 7.97
CA ILE A 20 2.92 6.93 7.64
C ILE A 20 2.85 5.40 7.58
N LYS A 21 2.19 4.75 8.55
CA LYS A 21 1.98 3.28 8.53
C LYS A 21 1.22 2.82 7.28
N GLU A 22 0.14 3.52 6.93
CA GLU A 22 -0.63 3.24 5.72
C GLU A 22 0.23 3.39 4.45
N LEU A 23 1.05 4.44 4.37
CA LEU A 23 1.96 4.67 3.25
C LEU A 23 3.01 3.56 3.13
N MET A 24 3.63 3.16 4.25
CA MET A 24 4.59 2.07 4.27
C MET A 24 3.96 0.74 3.86
N GLN A 25 2.76 0.44 4.34
CA GLN A 25 2.01 -0.74 3.95
C GLN A 25 1.78 -0.79 2.43
N LYS A 26 1.31 0.32 1.84
CA LYS A 26 1.07 0.41 0.39
C LYS A 26 2.37 0.27 -0.41
N THR A 27 3.43 0.95 0.03
CA THR A 27 4.74 0.89 -0.62
C THR A 27 5.30 -0.54 -0.64
N LEU A 28 5.22 -1.26 0.50
CA LEU A 28 5.64 -2.66 0.58
C LEU A 28 4.78 -3.55 -0.32
N GLN A 29 3.47 -3.34 -0.34
CA GLN A 29 2.57 -4.11 -1.20
C GLN A 29 2.88 -3.90 -2.69
N GLU A 30 3.13 -2.66 -3.11
CA GLU A 30 3.50 -2.32 -4.50
C GLU A 30 4.86 -2.92 -4.89
N ALA A 31 5.86 -2.85 -3.99
CA ALA A 31 7.17 -3.45 -4.22
C ALA A 31 7.06 -4.98 -4.42
N LEU A 32 6.37 -5.67 -3.51
CA LEU A 32 6.16 -7.13 -3.62
C LEU A 32 5.33 -7.51 -4.85
N GLN A 33 4.40 -6.64 -5.26
CA GLN A 33 3.61 -6.84 -6.46
C GLN A 33 4.50 -6.78 -7.70
N GLY A 34 5.38 -5.77 -7.81
CA GLY A 34 6.35 -5.65 -8.89
C GLY A 34 7.34 -6.83 -8.95
N GLU A 35 7.85 -7.29 -7.80
CA GLU A 35 8.71 -8.49 -7.74
C GLU A 35 7.99 -9.74 -8.27
N LEU A 36 6.67 -9.87 -8.02
CA LEU A 36 5.87 -10.99 -8.53
C LEU A 36 5.60 -10.88 -10.03
N ASP A 37 5.35 -9.67 -10.54
CA ASP A 37 5.23 -9.41 -11.98
C ASP A 37 6.52 -9.81 -12.71
N GLU A 38 7.69 -9.45 -12.18
CA GLU A 38 9.00 -9.82 -12.72
C GLU A 38 9.25 -11.33 -12.64
N PHE A 39 8.98 -11.97 -11.51
CA PHE A 39 9.18 -13.42 -11.33
C PHE A 39 8.30 -14.26 -12.28
N LEU A 40 7.05 -13.85 -12.50
CA LEU A 40 6.12 -14.56 -13.38
C LEU A 40 6.27 -14.16 -14.85
N ALA A 41 6.95 -13.05 -15.13
CA ALA A 41 7.11 -12.43 -16.44
C ALA A 41 5.76 -12.10 -17.12
N HIS A 42 4.74 -11.77 -16.32
CA HIS A 42 3.44 -11.33 -16.81
C HIS A 42 2.69 -10.51 -15.76
N ASP A 43 1.89 -9.56 -16.24
CA ASP A 43 1.03 -8.74 -15.39
C ASP A 43 -0.18 -9.52 -14.87
N ARG A 44 -0.89 -8.92 -13.91
CA ARG A 44 -2.14 -9.47 -13.40
C ARG A 44 -3.19 -9.60 -14.52
N ASN A 45 -3.66 -10.82 -14.73
CA ASN A 45 -4.63 -11.21 -15.76
C ASN A 45 -4.11 -11.14 -17.19
N GLU A 46 -2.81 -10.94 -17.39
CA GLU A 46 -2.20 -11.06 -18.71
C GLU A 46 -2.13 -12.54 -19.13
N ARG A 47 -2.33 -12.80 -20.42
CA ARG A 47 -2.16 -14.15 -20.96
C ARG A 47 -0.67 -14.46 -21.02
N SER A 48 -0.23 -15.43 -20.24
CA SER A 48 1.15 -15.90 -20.25
C SER A 48 1.24 -17.35 -20.72
N PRO A 49 2.26 -17.73 -21.49
CA PRO A 49 2.59 -19.13 -21.74
C PRO A 49 3.22 -19.83 -20.52
N ASN A 50 3.54 -19.08 -19.45
CA ASN A 50 4.08 -19.61 -18.21
C ASN A 50 3.06 -20.54 -17.50
N GLY A 51 3.52 -21.68 -16.98
CA GLY A 51 2.67 -22.62 -16.25
C GLY A 51 2.35 -22.17 -14.81
N ASN A 52 3.11 -21.21 -14.29
CA ASN A 52 2.88 -20.63 -12.97
C ASN A 52 1.84 -19.52 -13.03
N THR A 53 0.97 -19.45 -12.02
CA THR A 53 -0.09 -18.46 -11.94
C THR A 53 -0.17 -17.84 -10.55
N ARG A 54 -0.80 -16.67 -10.50
CA ARG A 54 -1.09 -15.99 -9.24
C ARG A 54 -2.16 -16.74 -8.47
N ASN A 55 -1.92 -16.96 -7.18
CA ASN A 55 -2.81 -17.73 -6.30
C ASN A 55 -3.36 -16.90 -5.12
N GLY A 56 -3.69 -15.63 -5.37
CA GLY A 56 -4.24 -14.72 -4.37
C GLY A 56 -3.18 -14.09 -3.44
N TYR A 57 -3.60 -13.74 -2.23
CA TYR A 57 -2.79 -13.01 -1.25
C TYR A 57 -2.85 -13.69 0.11
N SER A 58 -1.76 -13.58 0.89
CA SER A 58 -1.70 -14.05 2.27
C SER A 58 -1.42 -12.86 3.21
N PRO A 59 -2.20 -12.68 4.29
CA PRO A 59 -1.96 -11.60 5.23
C PRO A 59 -0.69 -11.85 6.05
N LYS A 60 0.12 -10.80 6.22
CA LYS A 60 1.30 -10.81 7.10
C LYS A 60 1.33 -9.53 7.92
N THR A 61 1.51 -9.67 9.23
CA THR A 61 1.82 -8.56 10.13
C THR A 61 3.32 -8.34 10.16
N VAL A 62 3.77 -7.12 9.86
CA VAL A 62 5.19 -6.76 9.81
C VAL A 62 5.47 -5.74 10.90
N SER A 63 6.47 -6.05 11.75
CA SER A 63 6.95 -5.10 12.75
C SER A 63 7.95 -4.14 12.11
N THR A 64 7.72 -2.84 12.24
CA THR A 64 8.62 -1.80 11.73
C THR A 64 9.21 -0.99 12.88
N SER A 65 10.21 -0.16 12.60
CA SER A 65 10.74 0.79 13.59
C SER A 65 9.69 1.80 14.07
N SER A 66 8.68 2.09 13.25
CA SER A 66 7.51 2.92 13.59
C SER A 66 6.38 2.15 14.32
N GLY A 67 6.63 0.89 14.69
CA GLY A 67 5.70 -0.02 15.35
C GLY A 67 4.98 -0.97 14.41
#